data_AF-J3PFF4-F1
#
_entry.id   AF-J3PFF4-F1
#
_cell.length_a   1.000
_cell.length_b   1.000
_cell.length_c   1.000
_cell.angle_alpha   90.00
_cell.angle_beta   90.00
_cell.angle_gamma   90.00
#
_symmetry.space_group_name_H-M   'P 1'
#
loop_
_entity.id
_entity.type
_entity.pdbx_description
1 polymer ?
#
loop_
_entity_poly.entity_id
_entity_poly.type
_entity_poly.pdbx_seq_one_letter_code
_entity_poly.pdbx_strand_id
1 'polypeptide(L)'
;MATRRIVASEKTVLEKDDHIGASPAAGEKSDTTPAVPFDVIVKLLAFTFAMIVVPIGSYFATVNNVFSGNSTYAGALAAIMANVVLIAYVVVAMNEDQSEQLEREAKKKS
;
A
#
# COMPACT_ATOMS: atom_id res chain seq x y z
N MET A 1 13.90 -51.99 41.38
CA MET A 1 12.61 -51.27 41.48
C MET A 1 12.78 -49.84 40.96
N ALA A 2 11.72 -49.33 40.32
CA ALA A 2 11.54 -48.07 39.59
C ALA A 2 11.86 -46.79 40.41
N THR A 3 12.51 -45.75 39.84
CA THR A 3 11.99 -44.51 39.16
C THR A 3 11.37 -43.44 40.09
N ARG A 4 11.90 -42.20 40.04
CA ARG A 4 11.26 -40.90 39.61
C ARG A 4 12.06 -39.69 40.16
N ARG A 5 12.68 -38.88 39.29
CA ARG A 5 12.16 -37.70 38.56
C ARG A 5 12.12 -36.42 39.42
N ILE A 6 13.10 -35.52 39.25
CA ILE A 6 12.98 -34.03 39.17
C ILE A 6 14.23 -33.54 38.40
N VAL A 7 14.20 -33.35 37.06
CA VAL A 7 13.80 -32.13 36.28
C VAL A 7 14.72 -30.93 36.61
N ALA A 8 15.87 -30.75 35.97
CA ALA A 8 16.02 -30.17 34.62
C ALA A 8 15.39 -28.77 34.41
N SER A 9 15.34 -27.91 35.44
CA SER A 9 14.79 -26.55 35.31
C SER A 9 15.77 -25.40 35.56
N GLU A 10 17.04 -25.65 35.93
CA GLU A 10 17.97 -24.56 36.29
C GLU A 10 19.05 -24.26 35.23
N LYS A 11 19.12 -25.00 34.12
CA LYS A 11 20.18 -24.83 33.11
C LYS A 11 19.72 -24.25 31.78
N THR A 12 18.60 -23.51 31.73
CA THR A 12 18.04 -22.97 30.47
C THR A 12 17.82 -21.46 30.46
N VAL A 13 18.27 -20.71 31.47
CA VAL A 13 18.01 -19.26 31.56
C VAL A 13 19.29 -18.41 31.46
N LEU A 14 20.47 -19.03 31.36
CA LEU A 14 21.75 -18.33 31.21
C LEU A 14 22.46 -18.60 29.87
N GLU A 15 21.76 -19.20 28.90
CA GLU A 15 22.24 -19.39 27.52
C GLU A 15 21.41 -18.52 26.56
N LYS A 16 21.27 -17.24 26.90
CA LYS A 16 20.63 -16.24 26.05
C LYS A 16 21.44 -14.95 26.07
N ASP A 17 22.72 -15.08 25.72
CA ASP A 17 23.55 -13.91 25.37
C ASP A 17 24.78 -14.27 24.51
N ASP A 18 24.62 -15.17 23.55
CA ASP A 18 25.57 -15.29 22.43
C ASP A 18 24.79 -15.34 21.12
N HIS A 19 24.16 -14.23 20.77
CA HIS A 19 24.09 -13.66 19.41
C HIS A 19 23.51 -12.23 19.48
N ILE A 20 23.98 -11.44 20.45
CA ILE A 20 24.02 -9.98 20.28
C ILE A 20 25.38 -9.71 19.63
N GLY A 21 25.37 -9.41 18.34
CA GLY A 21 26.54 -8.91 17.63
C GLY A 21 27.12 -9.86 16.57
N ALA A 22 26.35 -10.14 15.52
CA ALA A 22 26.93 -10.02 14.20
C ALA A 22 26.42 -8.70 13.62
N SER A 23 27.21 -7.64 13.79
CA SER A 23 27.27 -6.62 12.74
C SER A 23 27.35 -7.41 11.43
N PRO A 24 26.48 -7.18 10.43
CA PRO A 24 26.58 -7.91 9.17
C PRO A 24 28.04 -7.80 8.73
N ALA A 25 28.66 -8.93 8.41
CA ALA A 25 30.01 -8.96 7.86
C ALA A 25 30.06 -7.87 6.78
N ALA A 26 31.07 -6.99 6.82
CA ALA A 26 31.20 -5.76 6.03
C ALA A 26 31.27 -6.02 4.50
N GLY A 27 30.22 -6.61 3.95
CA GLY A 27 30.19 -7.32 2.67
C GLY A 27 28.84 -7.98 2.34
N GLU A 28 27.94 -8.20 3.31
CA GLU A 28 26.54 -8.52 3.02
C GLU A 28 25.83 -7.24 2.58
N LYS A 29 25.85 -6.99 1.27
CA LYS A 29 25.10 -5.90 0.65
C LYS A 29 23.66 -6.00 1.08
N SER A 30 23.16 -4.97 1.76
CA SER A 30 21.73 -4.77 1.95
C SER A 30 21.05 -4.95 0.62
N ASP A 31 20.16 -5.93 0.52
CA ASP A 31 19.34 -6.12 -0.67
C ASP A 31 18.43 -4.89 -0.78
N THR A 32 18.84 -3.94 -1.64
CA THR A 32 18.10 -2.71 -1.95
C THR A 32 17.20 -2.89 -3.17
N THR A 33 16.99 -4.14 -3.62
CA THR A 33 16.00 -4.41 -4.65
C THR A 33 14.66 -3.88 -4.16
N PRO A 34 13.93 -3.08 -4.97
CA PRO A 34 12.69 -2.47 -4.54
C PRO A 34 11.72 -3.52 -4.02
N ALA A 35 11.45 -3.49 -2.71
CA ALA A 35 10.54 -4.43 -2.05
C ALA A 35 9.08 -4.28 -2.53
N VAL A 36 8.78 -3.20 -3.25
CA VAL A 36 7.48 -2.92 -3.85
C VAL A 36 7.57 -2.96 -5.38
N PRO A 37 6.67 -3.68 -6.07
CA PRO A 37 6.65 -3.72 -7.53
C PRO A 37 6.48 -2.32 -8.14
N PHE A 38 7.20 -2.04 -9.23
CA PHE A 38 7.14 -0.74 -9.91
C PHE A 38 5.72 -0.35 -10.35
N ASP A 39 4.92 -1.33 -10.76
CA ASP A 39 3.54 -1.14 -11.17
C ASP A 39 2.67 -0.53 -10.05
N VAL A 40 2.89 -0.94 -8.80
CA VAL A 40 2.23 -0.37 -7.61
C VAL A 40 2.64 1.09 -7.41
N ILE A 41 3.92 1.42 -7.62
CA ILE A 41 4.41 2.79 -7.48
C ILE A 41 3.70 3.72 -8.46
N VAL A 42 3.57 3.30 -9.73
CA VAL A 42 2.90 4.09 -10.77
C VAL A 42 1.42 4.32 -10.41
N LYS A 43 0.74 3.29 -9.91
CA LYS A 43 -0.66 3.39 -9.48
C LYS A 43 -0.84 4.35 -8.31
N LEU A 44 -0.01 4.24 -7.27
CA LEU A 44 -0.05 5.17 -6.14
C LEU A 44 0.19 6.62 -6.59
N LEU A 45 1.13 6.84 -7.50
CA LEU A 45 1.40 8.17 -8.06
C LEU A 45 0.20 8.68 -8.87
N ALA A 46 -0.39 7.85 -9.74
CA ALA A 46 -1.55 8.23 -10.53
C ALA A 46 -2.76 8.62 -9.66
N PHE A 47 -3.04 7.84 -8.60
CA PHE A 47 -4.16 8.13 -7.71
C PHE A 47 -3.94 9.37 -6.85
N THR A 48 -2.72 9.57 -6.34
CA THR A 48 -2.39 10.80 -5.60
C THR A 48 -2.52 12.04 -6.49
N PHE A 49 -2.05 11.94 -7.73
CA PHE A 49 -2.23 13.01 -8.71
C PHE A 49 -3.71 13.25 -9.03
N ALA A 50 -4.49 12.20 -9.28
CA ALA A 50 -5.91 12.30 -9.57
C ALA A 50 -6.69 12.95 -8.41
N MET A 51 -6.37 12.60 -7.17
CA MET A 51 -7.03 13.14 -5.98
C MET A 51 -6.80 14.65 -5.81
N ILE A 52 -5.68 15.17 -6.30
CA ILE A 52 -5.37 16.61 -6.27
C ILE A 52 -5.97 17.29 -7.50
N VAL A 53 -5.69 16.77 -8.69
CA VAL A 53 -5.98 17.46 -9.95
C VAL A 53 -7.45 17.41 -10.32
N VAL A 54 -8.17 16.32 -10.05
CA VAL A 54 -9.57 16.21 -10.45
C VAL A 54 -10.47 17.16 -9.65
N PRO A 55 -10.43 17.21 -8.29
CA PRO A 55 -11.29 18.12 -7.54
C PRO A 55 -10.90 19.59 -7.74
N ILE A 56 -9.60 19.90 -7.72
CA ILE A 56 -9.11 21.28 -7.90
C ILE A 56 -9.33 21.74 -9.35
N GLY A 57 -9.02 20.88 -10.32
CA GLY A 57 -9.24 21.15 -11.73
C GLY A 57 -10.71 21.37 -12.03
N SER A 58 -11.61 20.57 -11.44
CA SER A 58 -13.05 20.75 -11.61
C SER A 58 -13.55 22.07 -11.03
N TYR A 59 -13.01 22.51 -9.88
CA TYR A 59 -13.30 23.84 -9.34
C TYR A 59 -12.94 24.96 -10.33
N PHE A 60 -11.69 25.01 -10.79
CA PHE A 60 -11.23 26.07 -11.68
C PHE A 60 -11.84 25.99 -13.08
N ALA A 61 -12.14 24.78 -13.56
CA ALA A 61 -12.82 24.59 -14.83
C ALA A 61 -14.27 25.09 -14.79
N THR A 62 -14.97 24.94 -13.66
CA THR A 62 -16.41 25.26 -13.56
C THR A 62 -16.72 26.64 -12.99
N VAL A 63 -15.84 27.21 -12.15
CA VAL A 63 -16.09 28.51 -11.49
C VAL A 63 -16.38 29.63 -12.48
N ASN A 64 -15.61 29.74 -13.56
CA ASN A 64 -15.79 30.83 -14.55
C ASN A 64 -16.62 30.39 -15.78
N ASN A 65 -16.58 29.11 -16.16
CA ASN A 65 -17.28 28.64 -17.37
C ASN A 65 -18.75 28.27 -17.13
N VAL A 66 -19.10 27.81 -15.93
CA VAL A 66 -20.44 27.27 -15.62
C VAL A 66 -21.16 28.14 -14.59
N PHE A 67 -20.45 28.62 -13.58
CA PHE A 67 -21.05 29.31 -12.43
C PHE A 67 -20.80 30.83 -12.42
N SER A 68 -20.28 31.42 -13.51
CA SER A 68 -20.08 32.87 -13.69
C SER A 68 -19.36 33.57 -12.52
N GLY A 69 -18.42 32.88 -11.88
CA GLY A 69 -17.64 33.37 -10.75
C GLY A 69 -18.17 33.00 -9.36
N ASN A 70 -19.27 32.24 -9.27
CA ASN A 70 -19.78 31.79 -7.97
C ASN A 70 -18.96 30.62 -7.42
N SER A 71 -18.03 30.96 -6.52
CA SER A 71 -17.12 30.02 -5.86
C SER A 71 -17.82 29.00 -4.94
N THR A 72 -19.01 29.32 -4.42
CA THR A 72 -19.76 28.38 -3.56
C THR A 72 -20.29 27.20 -4.37
N TYR A 73 -20.90 27.45 -5.54
CA TYR A 73 -21.40 26.37 -6.39
C TYR A 73 -20.26 25.56 -7.02
N ALA A 74 -19.19 26.23 -7.47
CA ALA A 74 -18.01 25.55 -7.99
C ALA A 74 -17.33 24.70 -6.90
N GLY A 75 -17.24 25.20 -5.67
CA GLY A 75 -16.71 24.47 -4.51
C GLY A 75 -17.56 23.26 -4.15
N ALA A 76 -18.89 23.40 -4.16
CA ALA A 76 -19.80 22.28 -3.93
C ALA A 76 -19.64 21.18 -4.99
N LEU A 77 -19.52 21.57 -6.27
CA LEU A 77 -19.26 20.62 -7.35
C LEU A 77 -17.89 19.94 -7.21
N ALA A 78 -16.85 20.67 -6.80
CA ALA A 78 -15.54 20.08 -6.52
C ALA A 78 -15.59 19.05 -5.39
N ALA A 79 -16.36 19.31 -4.32
CA ALA A 79 -16.57 18.35 -3.24
C ALA A 79 -17.31 17.09 -3.72
N ILE A 80 -18.29 17.23 -4.60
CA ILE A 80 -18.96 16.09 -5.24
C ILE A 80 -17.96 15.30 -6.09
N MET A 81 -17.13 15.98 -6.88
CA MET A 81 -16.10 15.34 -7.71
C MET A 81 -15.06 14.57 -6.89
N ALA A 82 -14.70 15.04 -5.70
CA ALA A 82 -13.83 14.30 -4.80
C ALA A 82 -14.42 12.93 -4.41
N ASN A 83 -15.73 12.85 -4.16
CA ASN A 83 -16.40 11.58 -3.89
C ASN A 83 -16.49 10.69 -5.13
N VAL A 84 -16.65 11.27 -6.32
CA VAL A 84 -16.59 10.52 -7.59
C VAL A 84 -15.21 9.89 -7.78
N VAL A 85 -14.12 10.61 -7.48
CA VAL A 85 -12.75 10.08 -7.53
C VAL A 85 -12.58 8.91 -6.56
N LEU A 86 -13.13 8.99 -5.35
CA LEU A 86 -13.12 7.89 -4.39
C LEU A 86 -13.82 6.64 -4.95
N ILE A 87 -15.01 6.80 -5.53
CA ILE A 87 -15.75 5.69 -6.14
C ILE A 87 -14.96 5.11 -7.32
N ALA A 88 -14.41 5.95 -8.18
CA ALA A 88 -13.58 5.52 -9.30
C ALA A 88 -12.35 4.74 -8.83
N TYR A 89 -11.70 5.16 -7.74
CA TYR A 89 -10.61 4.42 -7.11
C TYR A 89 -11.04 3.00 -6.73
N VAL A 90 -12.18 2.86 -6.06
CA VAL A 90 -12.71 1.54 -5.67
C VAL A 90 -12.97 0.66 -6.90
N VAL A 91 -13.59 1.21 -7.94
CA VAL A 91 -13.87 0.46 -9.18
C VAL A 91 -12.58 0.01 -9.85
N VAL A 92 -11.58 0.88 -9.96
CA VAL A 92 -10.27 0.52 -10.56
C VAL A 92 -9.60 -0.56 -9.72
N ALA A 93 -9.59 -0.43 -8.39
CA ALA A 93 -9.01 -1.42 -7.50
C ALA A 93 -9.70 -2.80 -7.65
N MET A 94 -11.03 -2.84 -7.83
CA MET A 94 -11.75 -4.09 -8.09
C MET A 94 -11.39 -4.72 -9.44
N ASN A 95 -11.26 -3.92 -10.50
CA ASN A 95 -10.88 -4.42 -11.83
C ASN A 95 -9.43 -4.95 -11.84
N GLU A 96 -8.55 -4.29 -11.10
CA GLU A 96 -7.17 -4.68 -10.95
C GLU A 96 -7.04 -6.00 -10.18
N ASP A 97 -7.77 -6.15 -9.08
CA ASP A 97 -7.81 -7.39 -8.29
C ASP A 97 -8.29 -8.59 -9.13
N GLN A 98 -9.33 -8.40 -9.96
CA GLN A 98 -9.80 -9.45 -10.88
C GLN A 98 -8.75 -9.83 -11.94
N SER A 99 -8.07 -8.84 -12.50
CA SER A 99 -7.05 -9.05 -13.55
C SER A 99 -5.86 -9.86 -13.01
N GLU A 100 -5.41 -9.53 -11.79
CA GLU A 100 -4.34 -10.28 -11.13
C GLU A 100 -4.76 -11.71 -10.78
N GLN A 101 -6.02 -11.94 -10.41
CA GLN A 101 -6.52 -13.29 -10.14
C GLN A 101 -6.54 -14.15 -11.41
N LEU A 102 -7.02 -13.61 -12.52
CA LEU A 102 -7.03 -14.30 -13.82
C LEU A 102 -5.62 -14.66 -14.31
N GLU A 103 -4.64 -13.76 -14.13
CA GLU A 103 -3.26 -14.03 -14.55
C GLU A 103 -2.59 -15.12 -13.68
N ARG A 104 -2.90 -15.14 -12.38
CA ARG A 104 -2.44 -16.21 -11.46
C ARG A 104 -3.05 -17.56 -11.80
N GLU A 105 -4.33 -17.59 -12.18
CA GLU A 105 -5.01 -18.82 -12.62
C GLU A 105 -4.47 -19.34 -13.94
N ALA A 106 -4.19 -18.45 -14.91
CA ALA A 106 -3.59 -18.83 -16.18
C ALA A 106 -2.16 -19.41 -16.01
N LYS A 107 -1.33 -18.81 -15.14
CA LYS A 107 0.01 -19.33 -14.81
C LYS A 107 0.00 -20.67 -14.07
N LYS A 108 -1.09 -21.01 -13.35
CA LYS A 108 -1.24 -22.31 -12.68
C LYS A 108 -1.69 -23.44 -13.61
N LYS A 109 -2.27 -23.10 -14.77
CA LYS A 109 -2.84 -24.07 -15.72
C LYS A 109 -1.89 -24.41 -16.89
N SER A 110 -0.88 -23.57 -17.13
CA SER A 110 0.23 -23.82 -18.06
C SER A 110 1.37 -24.56 -17.38
#